data_AF-A0AAD0PW22-F1
#
_entry.id   AF-A0AAD0PW22-F1
#
_cell.length_a   1.000
_cell.length_b   1.000
_cell.length_c   1.000
_cell.angle_alpha   90.00
_cell.angle_beta   90.00
_cell.angle_gamma   90.00
#
_symmetry.space_group_name_H-M   'P 1'
#
loop_
_entity.id
_entity.type
_entity.pdbx_description
1 polymer ?
#
loop_
_entity_poly.entity_id
_entity_poly.type
_entity_poly.pdbx_seq_one_letter_code
_entity_poly.pdbx_strand_id
1 'polypeptide(L)'
;MQNTPVLLIQAVDKIRVEAGITHGTEAVIEAIRQEFNLSYEEIAAIGKVSIAGLGRWRKNNYGEHPRFAVLLEWAKAKISGEGDQTPSPAQAVRSISIGEIESHLKTALKKLLGENAVQAVKISELKPSESGELEMILRVV
;
A
#
# COMPACT_ATOMS: atom_id res chain seq x y z
N MET A 1 9.65 -2.16 -21.65
CA MET A 1 9.26 -3.57 -21.44
C MET A 1 9.26 -3.81 -19.94
N GLN A 2 8.10 -3.98 -19.31
CA GLN A 2 8.05 -4.43 -17.91
C GLN A 2 8.49 -5.90 -17.91
N ASN A 3 9.60 -6.19 -17.23
CA ASN A 3 10.11 -7.55 -17.11
C ASN A 3 9.11 -8.34 -16.25
N THR A 4 8.49 -9.37 -16.82
CA THR A 4 7.58 -10.24 -16.06
C THR A 4 8.39 -10.97 -14.98
N PRO A 5 7.97 -10.95 -13.70
CA PRO A 5 8.72 -11.57 -12.61
C PRO A 5 8.54 -13.09 -12.60
N VAL A 6 9.24 -13.79 -13.50
CA VAL A 6 9.13 -15.23 -13.76
C VAL A 6 9.47 -16.08 -12.54
N LEU A 7 10.54 -15.74 -11.82
CA LEU A 7 10.96 -16.47 -10.61
C LEU A 7 9.94 -16.31 -9.50
N LEU A 8 9.37 -15.10 -9.35
CA LEU A 8 8.36 -14.84 -8.31
C LEU A 8 7.06 -15.58 -8.61
N ILE A 9 6.62 -15.62 -9.87
CA ILE A 9 5.47 -16.42 -10.31
C ILE A 9 5.67 -17.88 -9.92
N GLN A 10 6.80 -18.47 -10.33
CA GLN A 10 7.11 -19.88 -10.04
C GLN A 10 7.23 -20.17 -8.54
N ALA A 11 7.73 -19.22 -7.75
CA ALA A 11 7.86 -19.36 -6.31
C ALA A 11 6.50 -19.31 -5.61
N VAL A 12 5.63 -18.38 -6.00
CA VAL A 12 4.29 -18.22 -5.45
C VAL A 12 3.41 -19.44 -5.77
N ASP A 13 3.49 -19.98 -6.99
CA ASP A 13 2.73 -21.18 -7.39
C ASP A 13 3.09 -22.44 -6.58
N LYS A 14 4.28 -22.46 -5.95
CA LYS A 14 4.76 -23.57 -5.12
C LYS A 14 4.42 -23.42 -3.64
N ILE A 15 3.81 -22.30 -3.22
CA ILE A 15 3.42 -22.08 -1.84
C ILE A 15 2.34 -23.08 -1.42
N ARG A 16 2.53 -23.67 -0.24
CA ARG A 16 1.52 -24.52 0.41
C ARG A 16 1.22 -23.98 1.79
N VAL A 17 -0.06 -24.03 2.17
CA VAL A 17 -0.51 -23.61 3.50
C VAL A 17 -1.14 -24.80 4.18
N GLU A 18 -0.51 -25.30 5.23
CA GLU A 18 -0.92 -26.50 5.96
C GLU A 18 -0.91 -26.18 7.45
N ALA A 19 -2.01 -26.44 8.17
CA ALA A 19 -2.13 -26.23 9.61
C ALA A 19 -1.68 -24.82 10.11
N GLY A 20 -1.90 -23.77 9.31
CA GLY A 20 -1.50 -22.39 9.66
C GLY A 20 -0.02 -22.08 9.42
N ILE A 21 0.72 -22.96 8.75
CA ILE A 21 2.11 -22.75 8.33
C ILE A 21 2.16 -22.62 6.81
N THR A 22 2.87 -21.60 6.33
CA THR A 22 3.23 -21.44 4.93
C THR A 22 4.56 -22.11 4.66
N HIS A 23 4.61 -23.02 3.68
CA HIS A 23 5.82 -23.66 3.16
C HIS A 23 6.21 -23.05 1.80
N GLY A 24 7.51 -23.08 1.48
CA GLY A 24 8.04 -22.50 0.24
C GLY A 24 8.45 -21.03 0.38
N THR A 25 8.61 -20.55 1.61
CA THR A 25 8.93 -19.15 1.92
C THR A 25 10.30 -18.73 1.40
N GLU A 26 11.27 -19.65 1.34
CA GLU A 26 12.62 -19.38 0.83
C GLU A 26 12.59 -18.94 -0.64
N ALA A 27 11.90 -19.72 -1.48
CA ALA A 27 11.82 -19.47 -2.91
C ALA A 27 11.19 -18.09 -3.20
N VAL A 28 10.15 -17.71 -2.44
CA VAL A 28 9.51 -16.41 -2.59
C VAL A 28 10.47 -15.29 -2.18
N ILE A 29 11.16 -15.41 -1.04
CA ILE A 29 12.11 -14.39 -0.56
C ILE A 29 13.26 -14.19 -1.56
N GLU A 30 13.85 -15.27 -2.06
CA GLU A 30 14.95 -15.19 -3.03
C GLU A 30 14.49 -14.67 -4.40
N ALA A 31 13.28 -15.03 -4.85
CA ALA A 31 12.72 -14.48 -6.08
C ALA A 31 12.48 -12.97 -5.97
N ILE A 32 11.91 -12.50 -4.86
CA ILE A 32 11.74 -11.05 -4.61
C ILE A 32 13.09 -10.34 -4.65
N ARG A 33 14.09 -10.90 -3.98
CA ARG A 33 15.45 -10.32 -3.93
C ARG A 33 16.07 -10.19 -5.31
N GLN A 34 15.97 -11.24 -6.12
CA GLN A 34 16.63 -11.31 -7.43
C GLN A 34 15.91 -10.47 -8.48
N GLU A 35 14.59 -10.49 -8.52
CA GLU A 35 13.82 -9.83 -9.59
C GLU A 35 13.56 -8.34 -9.31
N PHE A 36 13.51 -7.94 -8.04
CA PHE A 36 13.28 -6.54 -7.64
C PHE A 36 14.53 -5.86 -7.08
N ASN A 37 15.67 -6.56 -7.04
CA ASN A 37 16.95 -6.08 -6.52
C ASN A 37 16.84 -5.45 -5.11
N LEU A 38 16.00 -6.04 -4.26
CA LEU A 38 15.79 -5.60 -2.88
C LEU A 38 16.79 -6.28 -1.95
N SER A 39 17.22 -5.57 -0.92
CA SER A 39 17.96 -6.14 0.22
C SER A 39 17.04 -6.96 1.14
N TYR A 40 17.62 -7.81 2.00
CA TYR A 40 16.82 -8.54 2.99
C TYR A 40 16.17 -7.59 3.99
N GLU A 41 16.79 -6.45 4.27
CA GLU A 41 16.28 -5.36 5.10
C GLU A 41 14.98 -4.79 4.52
N GLU A 42 14.97 -4.49 3.22
CA GLU A 42 13.79 -3.99 2.52
C GLU A 42 12.67 -5.04 2.45
N ILE A 43 13.03 -6.31 2.19
CA ILE A 43 12.06 -7.41 2.17
C ILE A 43 11.44 -7.64 3.56
N ALA A 44 12.23 -7.54 4.62
CA ALA A 44 11.74 -7.67 5.99
C ALA A 44 10.78 -6.52 6.36
N ALA A 45 11.08 -5.30 5.90
CA ALA A 45 10.20 -4.15 6.05
C ALA A 45 8.85 -4.35 5.34
N ILE A 46 8.85 -4.84 4.09
CA ILE A 46 7.64 -5.18 3.34
C ILE A 46 6.81 -6.23 4.10
N GLY A 47 7.46 -7.31 4.53
CA GLY A 47 6.82 -8.39 5.29
C GLY A 47 6.48 -8.05 6.74
N LYS A 48 6.74 -6.80 7.18
CA LYS A 48 6.54 -6.32 8.57
C LYS A 48 7.14 -7.28 9.62
N VAL A 49 8.32 -7.80 9.34
CA VAL A 49 9.04 -8.76 10.17
C VAL A 49 10.44 -8.25 10.48
N SER A 50 11.05 -8.74 11.56
CA SER A 50 12.47 -8.47 11.82
C SER A 50 13.37 -9.21 10.82
N ILE A 51 14.58 -8.70 10.58
CA ILE A 51 15.62 -9.39 9.78
C ILE A 51 15.86 -10.81 10.27
N ALA A 52 15.91 -11.01 11.59
CA ALA A 52 16.05 -12.35 12.17
C ALA A 52 14.85 -13.25 11.87
N GLY A 53 13.63 -12.70 11.85
CA GLY A 53 12.41 -13.44 11.49
C GLY A 53 12.39 -13.82 10.01
N LEU A 54 12.75 -12.89 9.12
CA LEU A 54 12.92 -13.18 7.69
C LEU A 54 14.00 -14.25 7.47
N GLY A 55 15.12 -14.14 8.19
CA GLY A 55 16.19 -15.13 8.17
C GLY A 55 15.73 -16.52 8.59
N ARG A 56 14.84 -16.62 9.59
CA ARG A 56 14.21 -17.90 9.98
C ARG A 56 13.31 -18.45 8.88
N TRP A 57 12.45 -17.62 8.28
CA TRP A 57 11.59 -18.06 7.17
C TRP A 57 12.38 -18.56 5.98
N ARG A 58 13.48 -17.87 5.66
CA ARG A 58 14.37 -18.29 4.58
C ARG A 58 15.08 -19.60 4.90
N LYS A 59 15.72 -19.70 6.06
CA LYS A 59 16.50 -20.89 6.46
C LYS A 59 15.64 -22.13 6.61
N ASN A 60 14.45 -21.98 7.16
CA ASN A 60 13.56 -23.11 7.47
C ASN A 60 12.65 -23.47 6.30
N ASN A 61 12.55 -22.61 5.28
CA ASN A 61 11.60 -22.71 4.17
C ASN A 61 10.13 -22.84 4.63
N TYR A 62 9.82 -22.32 5.83
CA TYR A 62 8.45 -22.15 6.31
C TYR A 62 8.32 -20.97 7.29
N GLY A 63 7.08 -20.49 7.46
CA GLY A 63 6.72 -19.46 8.44
C GLY A 63 5.24 -19.54 8.84
N GLU A 64 4.88 -18.94 9.98
CA GLU A 64 3.47 -18.82 10.38
C GLU A 64 2.68 -18.06 9.31
N HIS A 65 1.59 -18.66 8.80
CA HIS A 65 0.85 -18.14 7.67
C HIS A 65 0.36 -16.70 7.86
N PRO A 66 -0.27 -16.31 8.99
CA PRO A 66 -0.73 -14.93 9.19
C PRO A 66 0.41 -13.91 9.14
N ARG A 67 1.63 -14.31 9.52
CA ARG A 67 2.80 -13.42 9.51
C ARG A 67 3.44 -13.36 8.12
N PHE A 68 3.50 -14.47 7.40
CA PHE A 68 4.05 -14.51 6.04
C PHE A 68 3.08 -13.94 4.99
N ALA A 69 1.77 -13.96 5.25
CA ALA A 69 0.72 -13.52 4.34
C ALA A 69 0.97 -12.11 3.79
N VAL A 70 1.44 -11.19 4.62
CA VAL A 70 1.75 -9.80 4.22
C VAL A 70 2.76 -9.75 3.07
N LEU A 71 3.85 -10.52 3.18
CA LEU A 71 4.87 -10.59 2.13
C LEU A 71 4.36 -11.30 0.88
N LEU A 72 3.53 -12.34 1.08
CA LEU A 72 2.93 -13.09 -0.02
C LEU A 72 1.89 -12.28 -0.82
N GLU A 73 1.09 -11.45 -0.15
CA GLU A 73 0.15 -10.52 -0.78
C GLU A 73 0.89 -9.48 -1.61
N TRP A 74 1.96 -8.90 -1.06
CA TRP A 74 2.82 -7.99 -1.82
C TRP A 74 3.41 -8.67 -3.06
N ALA A 75 3.91 -9.91 -2.92
CA ALA A 75 4.44 -10.67 -4.05
C ALA A 75 3.40 -10.91 -5.15
N LYS A 76 2.18 -11.29 -4.76
CA LYS A 76 1.05 -11.47 -5.69
C LYS A 76 0.67 -10.18 -6.40
N ALA A 77 0.66 -9.05 -5.70
CA ALA A 77 0.41 -7.74 -6.29
C ALA A 77 1.46 -7.36 -7.35
N LYS A 78 2.74 -7.69 -7.11
CA LYS A 78 3.80 -7.46 -8.12
C LYS A 78 3.69 -8.41 -9.31
N ILE A 79 3.19 -9.64 -9.13
CA ILE A 79 2.91 -10.60 -10.21
C ILE A 79 1.76 -10.12 -11.10
N SER A 80 0.64 -9.68 -10.51
CA SER A 80 -0.55 -9.25 -11.27
C SER A 80 -0.36 -7.93 -12.01
N GLY A 81 0.79 -7.25 -11.83
CA GLY A 81 0.99 -5.89 -12.32
C GLY A 81 0.20 -4.85 -11.50
N GLU A 82 -0.46 -5.27 -10.41
CA GLU A 82 -1.06 -4.40 -9.39
C GLU A 82 0.01 -3.90 -8.40
N GLY A 83 1.21 -3.61 -8.90
CA GLY A 83 2.26 -3.01 -8.10
C GLY A 83 1.88 -1.57 -7.79
N ASP A 84 1.70 -1.23 -6.52
CA ASP A 84 1.44 0.13 -6.03
C ASP A 84 0.49 0.91 -6.95
N GLN A 85 -0.82 0.67 -6.86
CA GLN A 85 -1.74 1.76 -7.16
C GLN A 85 -1.56 2.82 -6.07
N THR A 86 -0.48 3.60 -6.17
CA THR A 86 -0.63 5.03 -5.92
C THR A 86 -1.64 5.41 -6.99
N PRO A 87 -2.91 5.68 -6.64
CA PRO A 87 -3.88 6.04 -7.65
C PRO A 87 -3.26 7.18 -8.45
N SER A 88 -3.34 7.11 -9.79
CA SER A 88 -2.93 8.26 -10.60
C SER A 88 -3.59 9.51 -10.01
N PRO A 89 -2.98 10.71 -10.08
CA PRO A 89 -3.62 11.91 -9.52
C PRO A 89 -5.10 12.04 -9.93
N ALA A 90 -5.44 11.63 -11.15
CA ALA A 90 -6.82 11.53 -11.64
C ALA A 90 -7.68 10.49 -10.90
N GLN A 91 -7.18 9.28 -10.63
CA GLN A 91 -7.88 8.27 -9.84
C GLN A 91 -7.98 8.67 -8.36
N ALA A 92 -6.94 9.30 -7.81
CA ALA A 92 -6.88 9.74 -6.43
C ALA A 92 -7.95 10.80 -6.18
N VAL A 93 -8.01 11.80 -7.07
CA VAL A 93 -9.04 12.85 -7.05
C VAL A 93 -10.44 12.28 -7.26
N ARG A 94 -10.62 11.24 -8.10
CA ARG A 94 -11.91 10.57 -8.28
C ARG A 94 -12.34 9.71 -7.09
N SER A 95 -11.38 9.17 -6.32
CA SER A 95 -11.66 8.35 -5.14
C SER A 95 -11.91 9.17 -3.88
N ILE A 96 -11.49 10.43 -3.87
CA ILE A 96 -11.69 11.32 -2.73
C ILE A 96 -13.16 11.76 -2.68
N SER A 97 -13.83 11.35 -1.62
CA SER A 97 -15.18 11.84 -1.32
C SER A 97 -15.14 13.29 -0.83
N ILE A 98 -16.22 14.04 -1.06
CA ILE A 98 -16.37 15.42 -0.55
C ILE A 98 -16.12 15.47 0.96
N GLY A 99 -16.59 14.47 1.72
CA GLY A 99 -16.38 14.39 3.17
C GLY A 99 -14.91 14.23 3.58
N GLU A 100 -14.09 13.56 2.76
CA GLU A 100 -12.66 13.45 3.02
C GLU A 100 -11.93 14.78 2.75
N ILE A 101 -12.36 15.55 1.74
CA ILE A 101 -11.82 16.91 1.50
C ILE A 101 -12.16 17.82 2.67
N GLU A 102 -13.41 17.79 3.14
CA GLU A 102 -13.88 18.56 4.30
C GLU A 102 -13.08 18.23 5.57
N SER A 103 -12.81 16.94 5.80
CA SER A 103 -12.03 16.47 6.95
C SER A 103 -10.57 16.94 6.91
N HIS A 104 -9.92 16.87 5.74
CA HIS A 104 -8.56 17.36 5.55
C HIS A 104 -8.48 18.88 5.74
N LEU A 105 -9.40 19.64 5.14
CA LEU A 105 -9.48 21.09 5.29
C LEU A 105 -9.74 21.48 6.75
N LYS A 106 -10.65 20.81 7.45
CA LYS A 106 -10.89 21.03 8.88
C LYS A 106 -9.63 20.83 9.70
N THR A 107 -8.89 19.76 9.43
CA THR A 107 -7.63 19.46 10.13
C THR A 107 -6.58 20.53 9.88
N ALA A 108 -6.42 20.97 8.63
CA ALA A 108 -5.48 22.03 8.27
C ALA A 108 -5.86 23.37 8.91
N LEU A 109 -7.13 23.75 8.87
CA LEU A 109 -7.61 25.00 9.46
C LEU A 109 -7.52 25.00 10.98
N LYS A 110 -7.78 23.88 11.66
CA LYS A 110 -7.54 23.76 13.11
C LYS A 110 -6.07 23.97 13.48
N LYS A 111 -5.13 23.50 12.66
CA LYS A 111 -3.70 23.74 12.89
C LYS A 111 -3.33 25.21 12.72
N LEU A 112 -3.95 25.91 11.77
CA LEU A 112 -3.65 27.32 11.47
C LEU A 112 -4.35 28.30 12.41
N LEU A 113 -5.61 28.02 12.77
CA LEU A 113 -6.49 28.93 13.49
C LEU A 113 -6.68 28.55 14.97
N GLY A 114 -6.19 27.37 15.38
CA GLY A 114 -6.37 26.78 16.70
C GLY A 114 -7.49 25.73 16.75
N GLU A 115 -7.34 24.71 17.59
CA GLU A 115 -8.21 23.51 17.59
C GLU A 115 -9.70 23.79 17.80
N ASN A 116 -10.01 24.91 18.46
CA ASN A 116 -11.36 25.33 18.82
C ASN A 116 -11.98 26.34 17.84
N ALA A 117 -11.21 26.85 16.87
CA ALA A 117 -11.67 27.88 15.94
C ALA A 117 -12.57 27.34 14.82
N VAL A 118 -12.54 26.04 14.55
CA VAL A 118 -13.27 25.40 13.46
C VAL A 118 -14.00 24.16 13.94
N GLN A 119 -15.34 24.20 14.00
CA GLN A 119 -16.15 23.05 14.41
C GLN A 119 -16.42 22.13 13.23
N ALA A 120 -16.78 22.69 12.08
CA ALA A 120 -16.89 21.94 10.82
C ALA A 120 -16.52 22.78 9.60
N VAL A 121 -16.11 22.09 8.54
CA VAL A 121 -15.94 22.64 7.19
C VAL A 121 -16.94 21.93 6.31
N LYS A 122 -17.72 22.68 5.55
CA LYS A 122 -18.63 22.14 4.54
C LYS A 122 -18.36 22.76 3.18
N ILE A 123 -18.32 21.93 2.14
CA ILE A 123 -18.24 22.36 0.74
C ILE A 123 -19.68 22.52 0.24
N SER A 124 -20.08 23.77 -0.02
CA SER A 124 -21.44 24.07 -0.49
C SER A 124 -21.58 23.98 -2.00
N GLU A 125 -20.49 24.16 -2.74
CA GLU A 125 -20.45 24.10 -4.21
C GLU A 125 -19.07 23.61 -4.64
N LEU A 126 -19.03 22.72 -5.63
CA LEU A 126 -17.83 22.22 -6.29
C LEU A 126 -18.08 22.22 -7.79
N LYS A 127 -17.38 23.07 -8.55
CA LYS A 127 -17.53 23.15 -10.00
C LYS A 127 -16.18 23.28 -10.71
N PRO A 128 -16.04 22.74 -11.93
CA PRO A 128 -14.89 23.04 -12.77
C PRO A 128 -14.95 24.50 -13.26
N SER A 129 -13.82 25.20 -13.24
CA SER A 129 -13.66 26.51 -13.88
C SER A 129 -13.38 26.35 -15.38
N GLU A 130 -13.52 27.44 -16.14
CA GLU A 130 -13.19 27.49 -17.57
C GLU A 130 -11.69 27.29 -17.85
N SER A 131 -10.82 27.52 -16.86
CA SER A 131 -9.37 27.29 -16.92
C SER A 131 -8.95 25.84 -16.62
N GLY A 132 -9.89 24.96 -16.27
CA GLY A 132 -9.60 23.57 -15.88
C GLY A 132 -9.20 23.41 -14.41
N GLU A 133 -9.42 24.43 -13.59
CA GLU A 133 -9.25 24.37 -12.13
C GLU A 133 -10.55 23.90 -11.45
N LEU A 134 -10.46 23.50 -10.18
CA LEU A 134 -11.63 23.18 -9.36
C LEU A 134 -11.92 24.36 -8.43
N GLU A 135 -13.08 25.00 -8.62
CA GLU A 135 -13.59 26.03 -7.73
C GLU A 135 -14.47 25.39 -6.64
N MET A 136 -14.21 25.77 -5.38
CA MET A 136 -15.02 25.33 -4.25
C MET A 136 -15.43 26.51 -3.36
N ILE A 137 -16.69 26.51 -2.92
CA ILE A 137 -17.17 27.45 -1.90
C ILE A 137 -17.18 26.74 -0.55
N LEU A 138 -16.41 27.30 0.39
CA LEU A 138 -16.27 26.77 1.75
C LEU A 138 -17.16 27.54 2.71
N ARG A 139 -17.93 26.81 3.52
CA ARG A 139 -18.62 27.36 4.69
C ARG A 139 -17.97 26.83 5.96
N VAL A 140 -17.46 27.76 6.77
CA VAL A 140 -16.97 27.47 8.12
C VAL A 140 -18.13 27.67 9.09
N VAL A 141 -18.39 26.68 9.93
CA VAL A 141 -19.44 26.67 10.96
C VAL A 141 -18.88 26.21 12.30
#